data_AF-A0A1E4RL30-F1
#
_entry.id   AF-A0A1E4RL30-F1
#
_cell.length_a   1.000
_cell.length_b   1.000
_cell.length_c   1.000
_cell.angle_alpha   90.00
_cell.angle_beta   90.00
_cell.angle_gamma   90.00
#
_symmetry.space_group_name_H-M   'P 1'
#
loop_
_entity.id
_entity.type
_entity.pdbx_description
1 polymer ?
#
loop_
_entity_poly.entity_id
_entity_poly.type
_entity_poly.pdbx_seq_one_letter_code
_entity_poly.pdbx_strand_id
1 'polypeptide(L)'
;MPRKTPNINSLARGRVRASMNKFNLFNLYKKPSIKLQNSTLYQQKFRSKQETRAYHGEHLTERRWKQIFNPNLESVAQLDASLKGSFVEETPLVLQTYASLEKRLEFAVFRSMFASSIRQARQFILNGHVKVNDVVIKHPAYPLKAGDLFSVNPEKVLIAMGRTKPSLEQAVKVDNKQIGAYNRYVKKSKEAPREVWEFEQSKPASLNTIDEHADTRIKGIKDFNESLEKNMLQEQRNTTREAVLSKILTTASSEESVTAQVFENLYGKRNAERCFLIYDKLKKADHKLIKEHSIEDAKTFITTKSNEFASEAQAKLASGVKKPLQEIVSHQLEYLRVSAQSGQLPESSKELPFDPEFNKDLDFHPKLDKDAVLEDESSAVVDLPWQKGLFGREDPAKPYFSPWTPRPFIGAFAILPSHIEINFPTCHAVYLRDPVARPGHSEVISPFHTEIHKRAYMFYVRKGL
;
A
#
# COMPACT_ATOMS: atom_id res chain seq x y z
N MET A 1 -44.59 7.32 -13.92
CA MET A 1 -43.75 7.27 -12.71
C MET A 1 -43.02 5.93 -12.63
N PRO A 2 -41.75 5.88 -12.18
CA PRO A 2 -41.05 4.61 -11.93
C PRO A 2 -41.65 3.87 -10.75
N ARG A 3 -41.39 2.56 -10.67
CA ARG A 3 -41.82 1.73 -9.55
C ARG A 3 -41.12 2.18 -8.26
N LYS A 4 -41.90 2.50 -7.22
CA LYS A 4 -41.39 2.60 -5.85
C LYS A 4 -41.23 1.18 -5.31
N THR A 5 -40.05 0.87 -4.79
CA THR A 5 -39.76 -0.44 -4.21
C THR A 5 -39.23 -0.22 -2.80
N PRO A 6 -40.04 -0.45 -1.77
CA PRO A 6 -39.54 -0.39 -0.40
C PRO A 6 -38.54 -1.54 -0.17
N ASN A 7 -37.54 -1.32 0.69
CA ASN A 7 -36.57 -2.33 1.14
C ASN A 7 -35.81 -3.01 -0.01
N ILE A 8 -35.24 -2.21 -0.92
CA ILE A 8 -34.52 -2.67 -2.13
C ILE A 8 -33.40 -3.68 -1.79
N ASN A 9 -32.63 -3.41 -0.73
CA ASN A 9 -31.48 -4.20 -0.30
C ASN A 9 -31.78 -5.09 0.93
N SER A 10 -33.04 -5.55 1.08
CA SER A 10 -33.42 -6.46 2.16
C SER A 10 -32.59 -7.74 2.16
N LEU A 11 -32.04 -8.10 3.32
CA LEU A 11 -31.25 -9.32 3.51
C LEU A 11 -32.11 -10.58 3.53
N ALA A 12 -33.35 -10.49 4.02
CA ALA A 12 -34.29 -11.61 4.06
C ALA A 12 -34.70 -12.05 2.65
N ARG A 13 -34.91 -11.08 1.73
CA ARG A 13 -35.27 -11.37 0.34
C ARG A 13 -34.07 -11.76 -0.54
N GLY A 14 -32.85 -11.37 -0.14
CA GLY A 14 -31.61 -11.77 -0.81
C GLY A 14 -31.54 -11.40 -2.30
N ARG A 15 -32.21 -10.32 -2.73
CA ARG A 15 -32.27 -9.93 -4.14
C ARG A 15 -31.04 -9.12 -4.51
N VAL A 16 -30.40 -9.49 -5.62
CA VAL A 16 -29.26 -8.77 -6.19
C VAL A 16 -29.76 -7.64 -7.06
N ARG A 17 -29.15 -6.46 -6.91
CA ARG A 17 -29.52 -5.20 -7.56
C ARG A 17 -28.35 -4.65 -8.36
N ALA A 18 -28.64 -3.79 -9.33
CA ALA A 18 -27.63 -2.99 -10.03
C ALA A 18 -27.21 -1.79 -9.17
N SER A 19 -26.47 -2.05 -8.09
CA SER A 19 -25.97 -1.03 -7.16
C SER A 19 -24.70 -1.48 -6.42
N MET A 20 -23.79 -0.55 -6.15
CA MET A 20 -22.54 -0.79 -5.42
C MET A 20 -22.73 -0.64 -3.89
N ASN A 21 -23.84 -1.15 -3.35
CA ASN A 21 -24.16 -1.06 -1.92
C ASN A 21 -23.58 -2.25 -1.15
N LYS A 22 -23.04 -2.05 0.06
CA LYS A 22 -22.54 -3.12 0.95
C LYS A 22 -23.55 -4.24 1.20
N PHE A 23 -24.83 -3.91 1.39
CA PHE A 23 -25.88 -4.91 1.61
C PHE A 23 -26.21 -5.68 0.33
N ASN A 24 -26.08 -5.03 -0.83
CA ASN A 24 -26.22 -5.69 -2.13
C ASN A 24 -25.05 -6.63 -2.40
N LEU A 25 -23.83 -6.22 -2.05
CA LEU A 25 -22.65 -7.09 -2.12
C LEU A 25 -22.83 -8.32 -1.24
N PHE A 26 -23.27 -8.13 0.00
CA PHE A 26 -23.53 -9.25 0.90
C PHE A 26 -24.62 -10.17 0.34
N ASN A 27 -25.69 -9.62 -0.25
CA ASN A 27 -26.71 -10.40 -0.93
C ASN A 27 -26.16 -11.16 -2.15
N LEU A 28 -25.22 -10.60 -2.91
CA LEU A 28 -24.56 -11.26 -4.03
C LEU A 28 -23.65 -12.39 -3.53
N TYR A 29 -22.85 -12.12 -2.51
CA TYR A 29 -21.91 -13.07 -1.90
C TYR A 29 -22.61 -14.29 -1.30
N LYS A 30 -23.63 -14.08 -0.46
CA LYS A 30 -24.30 -15.18 0.24
C LYS A 30 -25.28 -15.98 -0.63
N LYS A 31 -25.54 -15.55 -1.86
CA LYS A 31 -26.65 -16.08 -2.66
C LYS A 31 -26.33 -17.51 -3.10
N PRO A 32 -27.11 -18.51 -2.69
CA PRO A 32 -26.95 -19.84 -3.25
C PRO A 32 -27.36 -19.85 -4.72
N SER A 33 -26.87 -20.85 -5.46
CA SER A 33 -27.38 -21.13 -6.80
C SER A 33 -28.90 -21.31 -6.75
N ILE A 34 -29.60 -20.70 -7.72
CA ILE A 34 -31.07 -20.72 -7.74
C ILE A 34 -31.51 -22.14 -8.13
N LYS A 35 -31.93 -22.94 -7.14
CA LYS A 35 -32.47 -24.28 -7.37
C LYS A 35 -33.82 -24.19 -8.09
N LEU A 36 -33.90 -24.77 -9.30
CA LEU A 36 -35.14 -24.91 -10.06
C LEU A 36 -35.77 -26.32 -9.93
N GLN A 37 -35.06 -27.25 -9.31
CA GLN A 37 -35.52 -28.61 -9.04
C GLN A 37 -36.76 -28.58 -8.11
N ASN A 38 -37.60 -29.61 -8.20
CA ASN A 38 -38.82 -29.79 -7.39
C ASN A 38 -39.80 -28.62 -7.46
N SER A 39 -39.82 -27.89 -8.59
CA SER A 39 -40.76 -26.79 -8.82
C SER A 39 -41.40 -26.90 -10.20
N THR A 40 -42.65 -26.48 -10.31
CA THR A 40 -43.38 -26.52 -11.58
C THR A 40 -42.77 -25.53 -12.57
N LEU A 41 -42.98 -25.74 -13.89
CA LEU A 41 -42.45 -24.84 -14.91
C LEU A 41 -42.85 -23.37 -14.66
N TYR A 42 -44.09 -23.12 -14.21
CA TYR A 42 -44.53 -21.77 -13.86
C TYR A 42 -43.76 -21.21 -12.66
N GLN A 43 -43.55 -22.01 -11.60
CA GLN A 43 -42.77 -21.58 -10.44
C GLN A 43 -41.31 -21.27 -10.84
N GLN A 44 -40.70 -22.08 -11.71
CA GLN A 44 -39.36 -21.83 -12.25
C GLN A 44 -39.29 -20.52 -13.02
N LYS A 45 -40.24 -20.30 -13.96
CA LYS A 45 -40.38 -19.06 -14.74
C LYS A 45 -40.56 -17.84 -13.83
N PHE A 46 -41.47 -17.92 -12.86
CA PHE A 46 -41.81 -16.81 -11.97
C PHE A 46 -40.65 -16.47 -11.02
N ARG A 47 -39.97 -17.47 -10.45
CA ARG A 47 -38.78 -17.26 -9.63
C ARG A 47 -37.66 -16.61 -10.43
N SER A 48 -37.41 -17.10 -11.64
CA SER A 48 -36.38 -16.55 -12.53
C SER A 48 -36.68 -15.11 -12.95
N LYS A 49 -37.95 -14.80 -13.25
CA LYS A 49 -38.43 -13.44 -13.47
C LYS A 49 -38.17 -12.54 -12.25
N GLN A 50 -38.51 -12.98 -11.04
CA GLN A 50 -38.29 -12.18 -9.83
C GLN A 50 -36.81 -11.85 -9.60
N GLU A 51 -35.92 -12.82 -9.81
CA GLU A 51 -34.47 -12.66 -9.60
C GLU A 51 -33.85 -11.77 -10.68
N THR A 52 -34.11 -12.09 -11.96
CA THR A 52 -33.51 -11.34 -13.07
C THR A 52 -34.01 -9.89 -13.12
N ARG A 53 -35.32 -9.63 -12.94
CA ARG A 53 -35.87 -8.26 -12.88
C ARG A 53 -35.44 -7.48 -11.65
N ALA A 54 -34.98 -8.16 -10.60
CA ALA A 54 -34.46 -7.48 -9.44
C ALA A 54 -33.16 -6.73 -9.74
N TYR A 55 -32.34 -7.27 -10.65
CA TYR A 55 -31.13 -6.65 -11.16
C TYR A 55 -31.43 -5.78 -12.39
N HIS A 56 -32.12 -6.37 -13.38
CA HIS A 56 -32.43 -5.76 -14.67
C HIS A 56 -33.70 -4.90 -14.60
N GLY A 57 -33.49 -3.59 -14.42
CA GLY A 57 -34.56 -2.59 -14.53
C GLY A 57 -35.58 -2.62 -13.40
N GLU A 58 -35.14 -2.79 -12.16
CA GLU A 58 -35.98 -2.83 -10.96
C GLU A 58 -36.95 -1.63 -10.84
N HIS A 59 -36.53 -0.44 -11.30
CA HIS A 59 -37.34 0.78 -11.31
C HIS A 59 -38.42 0.81 -12.40
N LEU A 60 -38.37 -0.10 -13.38
CA LEU A 60 -39.37 -0.20 -14.45
C LEU A 60 -40.60 -0.96 -13.96
N THR A 61 -41.78 -0.42 -14.23
CA THR A 61 -43.04 -1.14 -14.03
C THR A 61 -43.11 -2.34 -14.97
N GLU A 62 -43.82 -3.38 -14.55
CA GLU A 62 -43.88 -4.62 -15.34
C GLU A 62 -44.56 -4.41 -16.70
N ARG A 63 -45.59 -3.56 -16.75
CA ARG A 63 -46.24 -3.15 -18.00
C ARG A 63 -45.25 -2.48 -18.96
N ARG A 64 -44.40 -1.59 -18.45
CA ARG A 64 -43.41 -0.89 -19.28
C ARG A 64 -42.32 -1.83 -19.75
N TRP A 65 -41.84 -2.73 -18.89
CA TRP A 65 -40.87 -3.74 -19.28
C TRP A 65 -41.41 -4.64 -20.40
N LYS A 66 -42.64 -5.14 -20.30
CA LYS A 66 -43.27 -5.96 -21.36
C LYS A 66 -43.39 -5.25 -22.72
N GLN A 67 -43.39 -3.91 -22.74
CA GLN A 67 -43.39 -3.11 -23.98
C GLN A 67 -41.98 -2.96 -24.58
N ILE A 68 -40.94 -2.99 -23.73
CA ILE A 68 -39.53 -2.81 -24.13
C ILE A 68 -38.87 -4.15 -24.46
N PHE A 69 -39.37 -5.24 -23.89
CA PHE A 69 -38.87 -6.59 -24.14
C PHE A 69 -38.95 -6.94 -25.63
N ASN A 70 -37.81 -7.31 -26.20
CA ASN A 70 -37.69 -7.78 -27.57
C ASN A 70 -37.46 -9.30 -27.58
N PRO A 71 -38.34 -10.11 -28.21
CA PRO A 71 -38.10 -11.54 -28.39
C PRO A 71 -36.92 -11.85 -29.31
N ASN A 72 -36.60 -10.98 -30.26
CA ASN A 72 -35.51 -11.21 -31.20
C ASN A 72 -34.17 -10.92 -30.51
N LEU A 73 -33.42 -11.97 -30.22
CA LEU A 73 -32.11 -11.89 -29.55
C LEU A 73 -31.00 -11.78 -30.60
N GLU A 74 -30.04 -10.89 -30.37
CA GLU A 74 -28.95 -10.61 -31.31
C GLU A 74 -27.69 -11.40 -30.95
N SER A 75 -27.00 -11.92 -31.97
CA SER A 75 -25.70 -12.59 -31.85
C SER A 75 -24.80 -12.30 -33.04
N VAL A 76 -23.52 -12.60 -32.87
CA VAL A 76 -22.51 -12.48 -33.93
C VAL A 76 -21.89 -13.84 -34.20
N ALA A 77 -21.86 -14.23 -35.47
CA ALA A 77 -21.18 -15.44 -35.92
C ALA A 77 -19.69 -15.16 -36.16
N GLN A 78 -18.82 -15.97 -35.56
CA GLN A 78 -17.37 -15.94 -35.83
C GLN A 78 -17.05 -16.97 -36.92
N LEU A 79 -17.07 -16.53 -38.18
CA LEU A 79 -16.88 -17.41 -39.33
C LEU A 79 -15.50 -18.10 -39.32
N ASP A 80 -14.45 -17.40 -38.87
CA ASP A 80 -13.08 -17.93 -38.88
C ASP A 80 -12.89 -19.19 -38.02
N ALA A 81 -13.53 -19.25 -36.84
CA ALA A 81 -13.45 -20.40 -35.94
C ALA A 81 -14.30 -21.58 -36.44
N SER A 82 -15.44 -21.28 -37.07
CA SER A 82 -16.30 -22.28 -37.70
C SER A 82 -15.66 -22.90 -38.95
N LEU A 83 -14.93 -22.10 -39.74
CA LEU A 83 -14.28 -22.55 -40.97
C LEU A 83 -13.04 -23.42 -40.69
N LYS A 84 -12.34 -23.18 -39.58
CA LYS A 84 -11.15 -23.95 -39.17
C LYS A 84 -11.49 -25.30 -38.50
N GLY A 85 -12.78 -25.62 -38.32
CA GLY A 85 -13.22 -26.87 -37.68
C GLY A 85 -12.82 -26.99 -36.20
N SER A 86 -12.37 -25.90 -35.57
CA SER A 86 -12.02 -25.88 -34.15
C SER A 86 -13.28 -26.00 -33.29
N PHE A 87 -13.16 -26.61 -32.10
CA PHE A 87 -14.23 -26.61 -31.11
C PHE A 87 -14.57 -25.17 -30.71
N VAL A 88 -15.82 -24.76 -30.92
CA VAL A 88 -16.32 -23.43 -30.57
C VAL A 88 -17.33 -23.58 -29.43
N GLU A 89 -17.17 -22.78 -28.38
CA GLU A 89 -18.13 -22.76 -27.27
C GLU A 89 -19.53 -22.31 -27.72
N GLU A 90 -20.57 -22.86 -27.09
CA GLU A 90 -21.95 -22.49 -27.41
C GLU A 90 -22.20 -20.99 -27.12
N THR A 91 -22.91 -20.31 -28.02
CA THR A 91 -23.27 -18.90 -27.85
C THR A 91 -24.46 -18.78 -26.89
N PRO A 92 -24.32 -18.10 -25.74
CA PRO A 92 -25.38 -18.02 -24.72
C PRO A 92 -26.45 -16.97 -25.08
N LEU A 93 -27.23 -17.22 -26.14
CA LEU A 93 -28.25 -16.30 -26.68
C LEU A 93 -29.19 -15.73 -25.61
N VAL A 94 -29.67 -16.57 -24.71
CA VAL A 94 -30.65 -16.19 -23.69
C VAL A 94 -30.15 -15.12 -22.71
N LEU A 95 -28.84 -14.90 -22.57
CA LEU A 95 -28.33 -13.79 -21.75
C LEU A 95 -28.72 -12.41 -22.31
N GLN A 96 -29.06 -12.35 -23.60
CA GLN A 96 -29.52 -11.13 -24.28
C GLN A 96 -30.96 -10.72 -23.93
N THR A 97 -31.66 -11.46 -23.06
CA THR A 97 -33.05 -11.14 -22.65
C THR A 97 -33.27 -9.69 -22.19
N TYR A 98 -32.22 -9.05 -21.66
CA TYR A 98 -32.26 -7.70 -21.12
C TYR A 98 -31.39 -6.70 -21.91
N ALA A 99 -30.89 -7.09 -23.09
CA ALA A 99 -30.01 -6.25 -23.91
C ALA A 99 -30.64 -4.90 -24.26
N SER A 100 -31.95 -4.88 -24.53
CA SER A 100 -32.69 -3.65 -24.83
C SER A 100 -32.69 -2.61 -23.69
N LEU A 101 -32.35 -3.00 -22.46
CA LEU A 101 -32.19 -2.08 -21.35
C LEU A 101 -30.85 -1.34 -21.37
N GLU A 102 -29.78 -1.97 -21.85
CA GLU A 102 -28.42 -1.39 -21.89
C GLU A 102 -28.35 -0.19 -22.84
N LYS A 103 -29.21 -0.16 -23.87
CA LYS A 103 -29.38 0.98 -24.78
C LYS A 103 -29.87 2.27 -24.09
N ARG A 104 -30.46 2.16 -22.90
CA ARG A 104 -31.03 3.31 -22.18
C ARG A 104 -29.90 4.08 -21.50
N LEU A 105 -29.92 5.40 -21.61
CA LEU A 105 -28.90 6.29 -21.03
C LEU A 105 -28.62 6.02 -19.54
N GLU A 106 -29.65 5.71 -18.74
CA GLU A 106 -29.49 5.38 -17.32
C GLU A 106 -28.71 4.08 -17.04
N PHE A 107 -28.76 3.11 -17.94
CA PHE A 107 -27.98 1.88 -17.85
C PHE A 107 -26.56 2.14 -18.31
N ALA A 108 -26.38 2.80 -19.46
CA ALA A 108 -25.06 3.15 -19.98
C ALA A 108 -24.24 3.96 -18.96
N VAL A 109 -24.82 5.00 -18.32
CA VAL A 109 -24.16 5.79 -17.26
C VAL A 109 -23.75 4.92 -16.06
N PHE A 110 -24.56 3.92 -15.69
CA PHE A 110 -24.22 2.98 -14.63
C PHE A 110 -23.13 1.99 -15.06
N ARG A 111 -23.17 1.47 -16.30
CA ARG A 111 -22.14 0.57 -16.86
C ARG A 111 -20.79 1.26 -17.02
N SER A 112 -20.78 2.55 -17.32
CA SER A 112 -19.56 3.37 -17.36
C SER A 112 -18.96 3.69 -16.00
N MET A 113 -19.55 3.20 -14.91
CA MET A 113 -19.12 3.53 -13.54
C MET A 113 -19.12 5.04 -13.25
N PHE A 114 -20.01 5.81 -13.89
CA PHE A 114 -20.24 7.22 -13.56
C PHE A 114 -21.29 7.40 -12.46
N ALA A 115 -21.99 6.33 -12.09
CA ALA A 115 -22.95 6.29 -11.00
C ALA A 115 -22.84 4.98 -10.22
N SER A 116 -23.08 5.02 -8.90
CA SER A 116 -23.03 3.83 -8.04
C SER A 116 -24.24 2.90 -8.18
N SER A 117 -25.31 3.36 -8.82
CA SER A 117 -26.52 2.56 -9.10
C SER A 117 -27.33 3.16 -10.25
N ILE A 118 -28.18 2.33 -10.87
CA ILE A 118 -29.10 2.81 -11.91
C ILE A 118 -30.03 3.91 -11.38
N ARG A 119 -30.47 3.83 -10.12
CA ARG A 119 -31.30 4.88 -9.51
C ARG A 119 -30.54 6.20 -9.35
N GLN A 120 -29.25 6.15 -9.05
CA GLN A 120 -28.41 7.35 -9.00
C GLN A 120 -28.16 7.92 -10.39
N ALA A 121 -27.85 7.08 -11.38
CA ALA A 121 -27.72 7.50 -12.78
C ALA A 121 -28.98 8.24 -13.27
N ARG A 122 -30.17 7.72 -12.95
CA ARG A 122 -31.44 8.38 -13.21
C ARG A 122 -31.55 9.77 -12.59
N GLN A 123 -31.11 9.93 -11.35
CA GLN A 123 -31.14 11.23 -10.67
C GLN A 123 -30.17 12.22 -11.33
N PHE A 124 -28.98 11.77 -11.73
CA PHE A 124 -28.01 12.61 -12.44
C PHE A 124 -28.58 13.12 -13.77
N ILE A 125 -29.25 12.24 -14.53
CA ILE A 125 -29.90 12.61 -15.79
C ILE A 125 -31.05 13.59 -15.54
N LEU A 126 -31.96 13.30 -14.61
CA LEU A 126 -33.10 14.18 -14.31
C LEU A 126 -32.67 15.59 -13.88
N ASN A 127 -31.57 15.68 -13.13
CA ASN A 127 -31.01 16.95 -12.68
C ASN A 127 -30.18 17.67 -13.76
N GLY A 128 -30.02 17.09 -14.95
CA GLY A 128 -29.30 17.70 -16.07
C GLY A 128 -27.78 17.65 -15.95
N HIS A 129 -27.23 16.69 -15.21
CA HIS A 129 -25.77 16.51 -15.09
C HIS A 129 -25.17 15.59 -16.18
N VAL A 130 -26.00 15.12 -17.12
CA VAL A 130 -25.60 14.20 -18.20
C VAL A 130 -25.85 14.84 -19.55
N LYS A 131 -24.85 14.79 -20.43
CA LYS A 131 -24.93 15.25 -21.82
C LYS A 131 -24.80 14.06 -22.76
N VAL A 132 -25.45 14.15 -23.92
CA VAL A 132 -25.27 13.26 -25.06
C VAL A 132 -25.02 14.14 -26.29
N ASN A 133 -23.87 13.95 -26.96
CA ASN A 133 -23.39 14.79 -28.06
C ASN A 133 -23.51 16.29 -27.70
N ASP A 134 -22.97 16.66 -26.54
CA ASP A 134 -23.00 18.00 -25.93
C ASP A 134 -24.37 18.57 -25.53
N VAL A 135 -25.47 17.87 -25.84
CA VAL A 135 -26.83 18.27 -25.45
C VAL A 135 -27.19 17.69 -24.09
N VAL A 136 -27.65 18.54 -23.16
CA VAL A 136 -28.12 18.09 -21.84
C VAL A 136 -29.40 17.29 -21.98
N ILE A 137 -29.37 16.03 -21.56
CA ILE A 137 -30.53 15.13 -21.60
C ILE A 137 -31.12 14.99 -20.19
N LYS A 138 -32.42 15.30 -20.05
CA LYS A 138 -33.19 15.11 -18.80
C LYS A 138 -34.11 13.89 -18.82
N HIS A 139 -33.97 13.02 -19.82
CA HIS A 139 -34.80 11.83 -20.00
C HIS A 139 -33.99 10.55 -19.80
N PRO A 140 -34.11 9.86 -18.64
CA PRO A 140 -33.36 8.63 -18.38
C PRO A 140 -33.67 7.47 -19.33
N ALA A 141 -34.81 7.55 -20.00
CA ALA A 141 -35.25 6.58 -20.99
C ALA A 141 -34.72 6.82 -22.41
N TYR A 142 -33.88 7.84 -22.60
CA TYR A 142 -33.27 8.17 -23.89
C TYR A 142 -32.49 6.94 -24.42
N PRO A 143 -32.83 6.43 -25.61
CA PRO A 143 -32.10 5.34 -26.23
C PRO A 143 -30.87 5.88 -26.95
N LEU A 144 -29.69 5.41 -26.56
CA LEU A 144 -28.43 5.71 -27.24
C LEU A 144 -28.36 5.01 -28.59
N LYS A 145 -27.63 5.61 -29.53
CA LYS A 145 -27.26 5.01 -30.81
C LYS A 145 -25.77 4.72 -30.82
N ALA A 146 -25.37 3.74 -31.63
CA ALA A 146 -23.96 3.48 -31.89
C ALA A 146 -23.26 4.77 -32.37
N GLY A 147 -22.16 5.14 -31.72
CA GLY A 147 -21.42 6.38 -31.94
C GLY A 147 -21.80 7.54 -31.03
N ASP A 148 -22.89 7.46 -30.25
CA ASP A 148 -23.26 8.55 -29.33
C ASP A 148 -22.20 8.71 -28.22
N LEU A 149 -21.73 9.94 -28.03
CA LEU A 149 -20.85 10.33 -26.94
C LEU A 149 -21.70 10.84 -25.77
N PHE A 150 -21.57 10.26 -24.59
CA PHE A 150 -22.21 10.77 -23.38
C PHE A 150 -21.20 11.10 -22.29
N SER A 151 -21.49 12.15 -21.53
CA SER A 151 -20.62 12.63 -20.46
C SER A 151 -21.41 13.00 -19.21
N VAL A 152 -20.76 12.88 -18.06
CA VAL A 152 -21.33 13.21 -16.75
C VAL A 152 -20.46 14.26 -16.08
N ASN A 153 -21.07 15.21 -15.34
CA ASN A 153 -20.31 16.16 -14.54
C ASN A 153 -19.31 15.42 -13.61
N PRO A 154 -17.99 15.70 -13.70
CA PRO A 154 -16.96 15.02 -12.92
C PRO A 154 -17.21 15.03 -11.41
N GLU A 155 -17.72 16.13 -10.85
CA GLU A 155 -18.02 16.20 -9.41
C GLU A 155 -19.05 15.16 -8.97
N LYS A 156 -20.05 14.88 -9.81
CA LYS A 156 -21.08 13.87 -9.54
C LYS A 156 -20.51 12.46 -9.63
N VAL A 157 -19.59 12.22 -10.56
CA VAL A 157 -18.85 10.95 -10.66
C VAL A 157 -17.98 10.73 -9.43
N LEU A 158 -17.26 11.75 -8.98
CA LEU A 158 -16.43 11.70 -7.76
C LEU A 158 -17.27 11.40 -6.52
N ILE A 159 -18.48 11.98 -6.38
CA ILE A 159 -19.42 11.64 -5.31
C ILE A 159 -19.91 10.19 -5.43
N ALA A 160 -20.23 9.72 -6.64
CA ALA A 160 -20.77 8.39 -6.85
C ALA A 160 -19.74 7.29 -6.53
N MET A 161 -18.52 7.48 -7.02
CA MET A 161 -17.43 6.51 -6.98
C MET A 161 -16.49 6.72 -5.78
N GLY A 162 -16.64 7.80 -5.03
CA GLY A 162 -15.87 8.10 -3.83
C GLY A 162 -16.49 7.58 -2.53
N ARG A 163 -15.73 7.65 -1.45
CA ARG A 163 -16.24 7.53 -0.08
C ARG A 163 -17.24 8.66 0.23
N THR A 164 -18.19 8.36 1.11
CA THR A 164 -19.17 9.34 1.57
C THR A 164 -18.49 10.36 2.47
N LYS A 165 -18.72 11.66 2.20
CA LYS A 165 -18.27 12.75 3.07
C LYS A 165 -18.91 12.60 4.46
N PRO A 166 -18.13 12.51 5.56
CA PRO A 166 -18.67 12.41 6.89
C PRO A 166 -19.28 13.74 7.35
N SER A 167 -20.21 13.67 8.31
CA SER A 167 -20.61 14.87 9.05
C SER A 167 -19.45 15.37 9.90
N LEU A 168 -19.47 16.65 10.27
CA LEU A 168 -18.41 17.25 11.08
C LEU A 168 -18.26 16.54 12.43
N GLU A 169 -19.36 16.22 13.11
CA GLU A 169 -19.33 15.41 14.34
C GLU A 169 -18.70 14.03 14.15
N GLN A 170 -18.95 13.37 13.01
CA GLN A 170 -18.38 12.07 12.70
C GLN A 170 -16.88 12.18 12.43
N ALA A 171 -16.45 13.21 11.71
CA ALA A 171 -15.04 13.48 11.44
C ALA A 171 -14.27 13.69 12.75
N VAL A 172 -14.72 14.63 13.60
CA VAL A 172 -14.10 14.92 14.91
C VAL A 172 -14.04 13.68 15.80
N LYS A 173 -15.10 12.86 15.81
CA LYS A 173 -15.12 11.59 16.57
C LYS A 173 -14.08 10.59 16.07
N VAL A 174 -13.85 10.52 14.76
CA VAL A 174 -12.82 9.65 14.18
C VAL A 174 -11.44 10.20 14.49
N ASP A 175 -11.22 11.50 14.32
CA ASP A 175 -9.94 12.17 14.58
C ASP A 175 -9.53 12.04 16.05
N ASN A 176 -10.44 12.27 16.99
CA ASN A 176 -10.15 12.06 18.41
C ASN A 176 -9.77 10.61 18.76
N LYS A 177 -10.28 9.62 18.01
CA LYS A 177 -9.85 8.22 18.15
C LYS A 177 -8.47 7.98 17.52
N GLN A 178 -8.19 8.58 16.37
CA GLN A 178 -6.89 8.49 15.70
C GLN A 178 -5.81 9.16 16.55
N ILE A 179 -6.04 10.38 17.03
CA ILE A 179 -5.17 11.11 17.98
C ILE A 179 -4.92 10.26 19.23
N GLY A 180 -5.97 9.65 19.80
CA GLY A 180 -5.82 8.76 20.95
C GLY A 180 -5.01 7.48 20.66
N ALA A 181 -5.04 6.97 19.43
CA ALA A 181 -4.20 5.85 19.01
C ALA A 181 -2.75 6.30 18.76
N TYR A 182 -2.56 7.44 18.10
CA TYR A 182 -1.27 8.06 17.83
C TYR A 182 -0.53 8.41 19.12
N ASN A 183 -1.18 9.08 20.08
CA ASN A 183 -0.56 9.40 21.36
C ASN A 183 -0.17 8.14 22.17
N ARG A 184 -0.91 7.04 22.03
CA ARG A 184 -0.52 5.75 22.63
C ARG A 184 0.72 5.17 21.95
N TYR A 185 0.80 5.29 20.63
CA TYR A 185 2.00 4.92 19.86
C TYR A 185 3.20 5.77 20.28
N VAL A 186 3.10 7.12 20.25
CA VAL A 186 4.18 8.04 20.66
C VAL A 186 4.64 7.76 22.10
N LYS A 187 3.71 7.53 23.03
CA LYS A 187 4.04 7.13 24.40
C LYS A 187 4.89 5.85 24.42
N LYS A 188 4.44 4.80 23.71
CA LYS A 188 5.17 3.53 23.62
C LYS A 188 6.54 3.70 22.95
N SER A 189 6.64 4.51 21.90
CA SER A 189 7.89 4.79 21.20
C SER A 189 8.91 5.54 22.08
N LYS A 190 8.44 6.37 23.03
CA LYS A 190 9.32 7.06 24.00
C LYS A 190 9.72 6.16 25.17
N GLU A 191 8.81 5.29 25.64
CA GLU A 191 9.08 4.36 26.76
C GLU A 191 9.96 3.17 26.33
N ALA A 192 9.71 2.57 25.17
CA ALA A 192 10.41 1.40 24.65
C ALA A 192 10.73 1.55 23.14
N PRO A 193 11.73 2.37 22.76
CA PRO A 193 12.04 2.67 21.36
C PRO A 193 12.38 1.43 20.52
N ARG A 194 13.21 0.53 21.07
CA ARG A 194 13.66 -0.69 20.37
C ARG A 194 12.53 -1.65 20.05
N GLU A 195 11.62 -1.87 21.01
CA GLU A 195 10.48 -2.77 20.81
C GLU A 195 9.54 -2.27 19.71
N VAL A 196 9.34 -0.95 19.62
CA VAL A 196 8.51 -0.37 18.56
C VAL A 196 9.18 -0.52 17.20
N TRP A 197 10.48 -0.26 17.11
CA TRP A 197 11.26 -0.46 15.89
C TRP A 197 11.18 -1.90 15.37
N GLU A 198 11.41 -2.89 16.23
CA GLU A 198 11.30 -4.31 15.88
C GLU A 198 9.86 -4.70 15.48
N PHE A 199 8.86 -4.14 16.18
CA PHE A 199 7.45 -4.32 15.82
C PHE A 199 7.14 -3.78 14.43
N GLU A 200 7.73 -2.66 14.02
CA GLU A 200 7.50 -2.10 12.68
C GLU A 200 8.09 -2.96 11.57
N GLN A 201 9.26 -3.54 11.80
CA GLN A 201 9.90 -4.44 10.85
C GLN A 201 9.17 -5.78 10.70
N SER A 202 8.57 -6.27 11.79
CA SER A 202 7.84 -7.55 11.81
C SER A 202 6.38 -7.47 11.32
N LYS A 203 5.92 -6.30 10.85
CA LYS A 203 4.56 -6.14 10.32
C LYS A 203 4.33 -7.07 9.12
N PRO A 204 3.21 -7.82 9.09
CA PRO A 204 2.92 -8.72 7.98
C PRO A 204 2.66 -7.95 6.68
N ALA A 205 3.06 -8.54 5.55
CA ALA A 205 2.91 -7.94 4.22
C ALA A 205 1.46 -7.54 3.87
N SER A 206 0.45 -8.21 4.45
CA SER A 206 -0.97 -7.86 4.25
C SER A 206 -1.38 -6.53 4.88
N LEU A 207 -0.65 -6.05 5.89
CA LEU A 207 -0.84 -4.74 6.52
C LEU A 207 0.13 -3.70 5.94
N ASN A 208 1.21 -4.14 5.29
CA ASN A 208 2.12 -3.31 4.52
C ASN A 208 1.62 -3.27 3.06
N THR A 209 0.43 -2.70 2.85
CA THR A 209 -0.26 -2.71 1.54
C THR A 209 0.47 -1.92 0.45
N ILE A 210 1.56 -1.25 0.82
CA ILE A 210 2.35 -0.39 -0.04
C ILE A 210 3.82 -0.64 0.34
N ASP A 211 4.55 -1.41 -0.47
CA ASP A 211 6.01 -1.56 -0.36
C ASP A 211 6.73 -0.29 -0.90
N GLU A 212 6.13 0.89 -0.74
CA GLU A 212 6.68 2.21 -1.16
C GLU A 212 7.93 2.56 -0.35
N HIS A 213 8.19 1.84 0.76
CA HIS A 213 9.35 2.04 1.60
C HIS A 213 10.57 1.22 1.18
N ALA A 214 10.51 0.46 0.08
CA ALA A 214 11.68 -0.25 -0.44
C ALA A 214 12.84 0.73 -0.72
N ASP A 215 12.54 1.87 -1.35
CA ASP A 215 13.53 2.90 -1.67
C ASP A 215 14.09 3.58 -0.41
N THR A 216 13.22 3.90 0.57
CA THR A 216 13.65 4.47 1.85
C THR A 216 14.50 3.49 2.66
N ARG A 217 14.18 2.19 2.59
CA ARG A 217 14.96 1.14 3.24
C ARG A 217 16.33 0.98 2.59
N ILE A 218 16.39 0.91 1.26
CA ILE A 218 17.66 0.84 0.52
C ILE A 218 18.53 2.06 0.86
N LYS A 219 17.94 3.25 0.93
CA LYS A 219 18.64 4.46 1.36
C LYS A 219 19.17 4.33 2.80
N GLY A 220 18.35 3.86 3.74
CA GLY A 220 18.78 3.62 5.13
C GLY A 220 19.93 2.61 5.25
N ILE A 221 19.91 1.53 4.44
CA ILE A 221 21.01 0.55 4.39
C ILE A 221 22.30 1.21 3.90
N LYS A 222 22.22 2.06 2.87
CA LYS A 222 23.37 2.80 2.34
C LYS A 222 23.93 3.78 3.35
N ASP A 223 23.08 4.59 3.97
CA ASP A 223 23.48 5.56 4.99
C ASP A 223 24.15 4.86 6.19
N PHE A 224 23.63 3.69 6.60
CA PHE A 224 24.25 2.87 7.64
C PHE A 224 25.62 2.32 7.23
N ASN A 225 25.73 1.70 6.04
CA ASN A 225 26.99 1.17 5.54
C ASN A 225 28.06 2.27 5.38
N GLU A 226 27.67 3.47 4.93
CA GLU A 226 28.55 4.64 4.88
C GLU A 226 28.99 5.12 6.27
N SER A 227 28.08 5.09 7.25
CA SER A 227 28.42 5.45 8.64
C SER A 227 29.44 4.48 9.25
N LEU A 228 29.29 3.17 9.00
CA LEU A 228 30.25 2.15 9.41
C LEU A 228 31.61 2.36 8.75
N GLU A 229 31.64 2.70 7.46
CA GLU A 229 32.87 2.98 6.73
C GLU A 229 33.58 4.25 7.28
N LYS A 230 32.82 5.32 7.56
CA LYS A 230 33.36 6.54 8.19
C LYS A 230 33.96 6.26 9.57
N ASN A 231 33.26 5.50 10.40
CA ASN A 231 33.74 5.10 11.72
C ASN A 231 35.02 4.24 11.61
N MET A 232 35.02 3.26 10.71
CA MET A 232 36.21 2.43 10.42
C MET A 232 37.40 3.30 9.99
N LEU A 233 37.21 4.24 9.05
CA LEU A 233 38.28 5.12 8.58
C LEU A 233 38.81 6.03 9.71
N GLN A 234 37.93 6.53 10.58
CA GLN A 234 38.32 7.34 11.74
C GLN A 234 39.15 6.52 12.74
N GLU A 235 38.75 5.28 13.03
CA GLU A 235 39.52 4.37 13.88
C GLU A 235 40.86 3.96 13.25
N GLN A 236 40.89 3.73 11.93
CA GLN A 236 42.14 3.46 11.19
C GLN A 236 43.12 4.64 11.26
N ARG A 237 42.63 5.88 11.18
CA ARG A 237 43.46 7.08 11.37
C ARG A 237 44.00 7.22 12.80
N ASN A 238 43.22 6.80 13.80
CA ASN A 238 43.60 6.88 15.21
C ASN A 238 44.52 5.72 15.65
N THR A 239 44.56 4.61 14.91
CA THR A 239 45.38 3.42 15.20
C THR A 239 46.80 3.56 14.64
N THR A 240 47.53 4.56 15.13
CA THR A 240 48.93 4.75 14.76
C THR A 240 49.87 3.98 15.68
N ARG A 241 51.14 3.83 15.27
CA ARG A 241 52.16 3.15 16.09
C ARG A 241 52.38 3.86 17.42
N GLU A 242 52.29 5.19 17.43
CA GLU A 242 52.40 6.01 18.64
C GLU A 242 51.24 5.74 19.59
N ALA A 243 50.01 5.74 19.07
CA ALA A 243 48.81 5.51 19.86
C ALA A 243 48.75 4.08 20.42
N VAL A 244 49.23 3.09 19.68
CA VAL A 244 49.33 1.70 20.16
C VAL A 244 50.36 1.58 21.28
N LEU A 245 51.54 2.19 21.12
CA LEU A 245 52.60 2.17 22.13
C LEU A 245 52.17 2.89 23.41
N SER A 246 51.54 4.06 23.31
CA SER A 246 51.03 4.80 24.47
C SER A 246 49.96 3.99 25.20
N LYS A 247 49.02 3.37 24.48
CA LYS A 247 47.98 2.51 25.08
C LYS A 247 48.58 1.34 25.85
N ILE A 248 49.55 0.64 25.27
CA ILE A 248 50.25 -0.48 25.93
C ILE A 248 50.92 -0.01 27.24
N LEU A 249 51.60 1.13 27.21
CA LEU A 249 52.30 1.68 28.39
C LEU A 249 51.31 2.13 29.47
N THR A 250 50.20 2.79 29.10
CA THR A 250 49.16 3.22 30.06
C THR A 250 48.45 2.05 30.74
N THR A 251 48.23 0.94 30.02
CA THR A 251 47.65 -0.26 30.63
C THR A 251 48.66 -0.97 31.53
N ALA A 252 49.95 -0.94 31.16
CA ALA A 252 51.00 -1.56 31.96
C ALA A 252 51.35 -0.77 33.23
N SER A 253 51.14 0.55 33.26
CA SER A 253 51.33 1.39 34.44
C SER A 253 50.20 1.25 35.47
N SER A 254 49.04 0.75 35.05
CA SER A 254 47.84 0.64 35.89
C SER A 254 47.79 -0.66 36.71
N GLU A 255 48.65 -1.65 36.42
CA GLU A 255 48.65 -2.95 37.10
C GLU A 255 50.00 -3.26 37.79
N GLU A 256 49.94 -3.89 38.97
CA GLU A 256 51.11 -4.23 39.78
C GLU A 256 51.92 -5.41 39.22
N SER A 257 51.28 -6.34 38.49
CA SER A 257 51.93 -7.51 37.88
C SER A 257 51.55 -7.68 36.41
N VAL A 258 52.37 -7.13 35.52
CA VAL A 258 52.12 -7.17 34.07
C VAL A 258 52.39 -8.57 33.52
N THR A 259 51.34 -9.28 33.11
CA THR A 259 51.41 -10.54 32.37
C THR A 259 50.75 -10.39 31.00
N ALA A 260 50.93 -11.35 30.08
CA ALA A 260 50.32 -11.27 28.74
C ALA A 260 48.78 -11.13 28.79
N GLN A 261 48.13 -11.68 29.83
CA GLN A 261 46.68 -11.65 30.00
C GLN A 261 46.11 -10.23 30.13
N VAL A 262 46.90 -9.30 30.68
CA VAL A 262 46.52 -7.88 30.87
C VAL A 262 46.22 -7.19 29.54
N PHE A 263 46.92 -7.60 28.47
CA PHE A 263 46.78 -7.01 27.14
C PHE A 263 45.73 -7.73 26.27
N GLU A 264 45.08 -8.80 26.75
CA GLU A 264 44.04 -9.52 26.00
C GLU A 264 42.84 -8.63 25.71
N ASN A 265 42.46 -7.78 26.68
CA ASN A 265 41.33 -6.87 26.54
C ASN A 265 41.57 -5.72 25.55
N LEU A 266 42.83 -5.45 25.17
CA LEU A 266 43.18 -4.34 24.27
C LEU A 266 43.18 -4.74 22.79
N TYR A 267 43.87 -5.83 22.45
CA TYR A 267 44.11 -6.22 21.05
C TYR A 267 43.85 -7.72 20.79
N GLY A 268 43.20 -8.40 21.74
CA GLY A 268 42.87 -9.81 21.68
C GLY A 268 44.05 -10.75 21.99
N LYS A 269 43.74 -12.03 22.21
CA LYS A 269 44.70 -13.08 22.60
C LYS A 269 45.93 -13.18 21.69
N ARG A 270 45.73 -12.99 20.38
CA ARG A 270 46.80 -13.10 19.36
C ARG A 270 47.87 -12.00 19.46
N ASN A 271 47.50 -10.81 19.94
CA ASN A 271 48.42 -9.67 20.03
C ASN A 271 48.87 -9.39 21.46
N ALA A 272 48.23 -10.00 22.45
CA ALA A 272 48.54 -9.86 23.87
C ALA A 272 49.99 -10.27 24.21
N GLU A 273 50.47 -11.39 23.66
CA GLU A 273 51.86 -11.83 23.80
C GLU A 273 52.86 -10.84 23.18
N ARG A 274 52.51 -10.25 22.02
CA ARG A 274 53.36 -9.25 21.34
C ARG A 274 53.42 -7.93 22.11
N CYS A 275 52.32 -7.52 22.74
CA CYS A 275 52.27 -6.34 23.62
C CYS A 275 53.17 -6.53 24.84
N PHE A 276 53.10 -7.72 25.46
CA PHE A 276 53.97 -8.08 26.57
C PHE A 276 55.45 -8.07 26.17
N LEU A 277 55.79 -8.62 24.99
CA LEU A 277 57.17 -8.59 24.47
C LEU A 277 57.71 -7.16 24.25
N ILE A 278 56.85 -6.22 23.86
CA ILE A 278 57.23 -4.79 23.72
C ILE A 278 57.52 -4.19 25.09
N TYR A 279 56.63 -4.42 26.07
CA TYR A 279 56.79 -3.92 27.43
C TYR A 279 58.03 -4.53 28.11
N ASP A 280 58.24 -5.85 28.01
CA ASP A 280 59.40 -6.55 28.59
C ASP A 280 60.73 -6.07 28.01
N LYS A 281 60.80 -5.81 26.71
CA LYS A 281 61.99 -5.23 26.06
C LYS A 281 62.28 -3.81 26.51
N LEU A 282 61.25 -2.99 26.74
CA LEU A 282 61.43 -1.64 27.28
C LEU A 282 61.87 -1.70 28.74
N LYS A 283 61.26 -2.57 29.56
CA LYS A 283 61.56 -2.76 30.98
C LYS A 283 62.97 -3.26 31.23
N LYS A 284 63.45 -4.22 30.43
CA LYS A 284 64.83 -4.74 30.50
C LYS A 284 65.90 -3.71 30.16
N ALA A 285 65.54 -2.63 29.49
CA ALA A 285 66.46 -1.56 29.10
C ALA A 285 66.30 -0.26 29.91
N ASP A 286 65.42 -0.26 30.93
CA ASP A 286 65.08 0.89 31.78
C ASP A 286 64.88 2.20 30.98
N HIS A 287 64.11 2.10 29.89
CA HIS A 287 63.94 3.20 28.95
C HIS A 287 63.03 4.30 29.53
N LYS A 288 63.33 5.58 29.25
CA LYS A 288 62.62 6.76 29.77
C LYS A 288 61.09 6.71 29.57
N LEU A 289 60.65 6.08 28.47
CA LEU A 289 59.25 5.90 28.09
C LEU A 289 58.39 5.08 29.07
N ILE A 290 59.00 4.37 30.03
CA ILE A 290 58.25 3.66 31.08
C ILE A 290 57.74 4.64 32.14
N LYS A 291 58.46 5.74 32.38
CA LYS A 291 58.13 6.76 33.37
C LYS A 291 57.34 7.93 32.76
N GLU A 292 57.62 8.27 31.50
CA GLU A 292 56.95 9.33 30.74
C GLU A 292 56.36 8.73 29.45
N HIS A 293 55.04 8.50 29.42
CA HIS A 293 54.37 7.76 28.34
C HIS A 293 53.41 8.62 27.51
N SER A 294 53.80 9.86 27.17
CA SER A 294 53.00 10.74 26.30
C SER A 294 53.01 10.25 24.84
N ILE A 295 51.96 10.61 24.09
CA ILE A 295 51.86 10.35 22.65
C ILE A 295 53.00 11.04 21.89
N GLU A 296 53.45 12.20 22.36
CA GLU A 296 54.55 12.97 21.77
C GLU A 296 55.91 12.26 21.97
N ASP A 297 56.13 11.66 23.14
CA ASP A 297 57.36 10.91 23.46
C ASP A 297 57.42 9.58 22.68
N ALA A 298 56.26 8.92 22.51
CA ALA A 298 56.15 7.76 21.62
C ALA A 298 56.47 8.13 20.16
N LYS A 299 56.03 9.32 19.71
CA LYS A 299 56.26 9.83 18.36
C LYS A 299 57.74 10.12 18.09
N THR A 300 58.44 10.75 19.03
CA THR A 300 59.88 11.00 18.89
C THR A 300 60.67 9.68 18.83
N PHE A 301 60.31 8.69 19.66
CA PHE A 301 60.96 7.37 19.64
C PHE A 301 60.71 6.56 18.36
N ILE A 302 59.52 6.68 17.77
CA ILE A 302 59.16 5.95 16.55
C ILE A 302 59.77 6.60 15.30
N THR A 303 59.88 7.92 15.26
CA THR A 303 60.37 8.68 14.08
C THR A 303 61.88 8.74 13.95
N THR A 304 62.64 8.58 15.04
CA THR A 304 64.11 8.53 15.03
C THR A 304 64.65 7.43 14.11
N LYS A 305 65.56 7.80 13.21
CA LYS A 305 66.19 6.86 12.27
C LYS A 305 67.30 6.05 12.96
N SER A 306 67.62 4.88 12.42
CA SER A 306 68.65 3.98 12.98
C SER A 306 70.02 4.65 13.22
N ASN A 307 70.34 5.68 12.42
CA ASN A 307 71.62 6.38 12.45
C ASN A 307 71.65 7.55 13.45
N GLU A 308 70.52 7.88 14.07
CA GLU A 308 70.36 8.99 15.02
C GLU A 308 70.37 8.51 16.48
N PHE A 309 70.53 7.20 16.71
CA PHE A 309 70.64 6.62 18.05
C PHE A 309 72.08 6.70 18.58
N ALA A 310 72.26 7.00 19.86
CA ALA A 310 73.57 7.18 20.48
C ALA A 310 74.39 5.88 20.61
N SER A 311 73.77 4.69 20.49
CA SER A 311 74.48 3.40 20.47
C SER A 311 73.79 2.34 19.61
N GLU A 312 74.58 1.38 19.13
CA GLU A 312 74.08 0.22 18.35
C GLU A 312 73.07 -0.64 19.14
N ALA A 313 73.20 -0.68 20.47
CA ALA A 313 72.27 -1.37 21.36
C ALA A 313 70.89 -0.67 21.41
N GLN A 314 70.86 0.66 21.41
CA GLN A 314 69.61 1.43 21.35
C GLN A 314 68.91 1.30 19.99
N ALA A 315 69.68 1.28 18.90
CA ALA A 315 69.15 1.04 17.56
C ALA A 315 68.55 -0.38 17.42
N LYS A 316 69.22 -1.41 17.98
CA LYS A 316 68.69 -2.79 18.03
C LYS A 316 67.41 -2.88 18.87
N LEU A 317 67.34 -2.21 20.01
CA LEU A 317 66.12 -2.14 20.84
C LEU A 317 64.97 -1.46 20.10
N ALA A 318 65.22 -0.30 19.50
CA ALA A 318 64.23 0.43 18.71
C ALA A 318 63.69 -0.43 17.55
N SER A 319 64.56 -1.15 16.84
CA SER A 319 64.14 -2.10 15.79
C SER A 319 63.32 -3.27 16.34
N GLY A 320 63.67 -3.76 17.54
CA GLY A 320 63.02 -4.86 18.23
C GLY A 320 61.66 -4.51 18.84
N VAL A 321 61.36 -3.21 18.98
CA VAL A 321 60.06 -2.66 19.42
C VAL A 321 59.23 -2.20 18.20
N LYS A 322 59.84 -1.54 17.22
CA LYS A 322 59.16 -1.05 16.00
C LYS A 322 58.56 -2.20 15.16
N LYS A 323 59.25 -3.34 15.05
CA LYS A 323 58.76 -4.52 14.28
C LYS A 323 57.46 -5.12 14.89
N PRO A 324 57.42 -5.52 16.18
CA PRO A 324 56.17 -5.99 16.80
C PRO A 324 55.05 -4.95 16.78
N LEU A 325 55.35 -3.65 16.97
CA LEU A 325 54.35 -2.59 16.89
C LEU A 325 53.73 -2.49 15.48
N GLN A 326 54.54 -2.62 14.44
CA GLN A 326 54.05 -2.60 13.05
C GLN A 326 53.15 -3.80 12.76
N GLU A 327 53.48 -4.98 13.27
CA GLU A 327 52.62 -6.17 13.17
C GLU A 327 51.28 -5.97 13.89
N ILE A 328 51.30 -5.45 15.13
CA ILE A 328 50.07 -5.19 15.90
C ILE A 328 49.17 -4.18 15.17
N VAL A 329 49.74 -3.09 14.67
CA VAL A 329 48.99 -2.10 13.88
C VAL A 329 48.40 -2.75 12.62
N SER A 330 49.17 -3.56 11.89
CA SER A 330 48.66 -4.24 10.69
C SER A 330 47.50 -5.21 11.01
N HIS A 331 47.60 -5.97 12.09
CA HIS A 331 46.53 -6.86 12.55
C HIS A 331 45.30 -6.08 12.99
N GLN A 332 45.48 -4.95 13.67
CA GLN A 332 44.37 -4.13 14.15
C GLN A 332 43.64 -3.46 12.98
N LEU A 333 44.38 -2.94 11.99
CA LEU A 333 43.78 -2.36 10.77
C LEU A 333 42.98 -3.40 9.98
N GLU A 334 43.48 -4.63 9.87
CA GLU A 334 42.77 -5.72 9.21
C GLU A 334 41.55 -6.18 10.02
N TYR A 335 41.65 -6.24 11.35
CA TYR A 335 40.51 -6.51 12.23
C TYR A 335 39.40 -5.46 12.04
N LEU A 336 39.76 -4.18 12.03
CA LEU A 336 38.80 -3.09 11.79
C LEU A 336 38.13 -3.20 10.42
N ARG A 337 38.89 -3.54 9.37
CA ARG A 337 38.34 -3.77 8.02
C ARG A 337 37.36 -4.94 7.99
N VAL A 338 37.77 -6.11 8.51
CA VAL A 338 36.94 -7.33 8.51
C VAL A 338 35.69 -7.12 9.36
N SER A 339 35.83 -6.47 10.52
CA SER A 339 34.70 -6.14 11.39
C SER A 339 33.70 -5.22 10.69
N ALA A 340 34.17 -4.16 10.02
CA ALA A 340 33.31 -3.26 9.26
C ALA A 340 32.61 -3.97 8.09
N GLN A 341 33.35 -4.77 7.30
CA GLN A 341 32.77 -5.56 6.19
C GLN A 341 31.74 -6.57 6.67
N SER A 342 31.99 -7.25 7.80
CA SER A 342 31.03 -8.20 8.38
C SER A 342 29.78 -7.53 8.95
N GLY A 343 29.89 -6.25 9.35
CA GLY A 343 28.78 -5.44 9.84
C GLY A 343 27.96 -4.76 8.75
N GLN A 344 28.45 -4.74 7.50
CA GLN A 344 27.70 -4.18 6.37
C GLN A 344 26.48 -5.04 6.06
N LEU A 345 25.36 -4.37 5.79
CA LEU A 345 24.13 -5.05 5.41
C LEU A 345 23.99 -5.12 3.88
N PRO A 346 23.53 -6.25 3.32
CA PRO A 346 23.22 -6.34 1.91
C PRO A 346 21.99 -5.49 1.59
N GLU A 347 21.93 -4.92 0.38
CA GLU A 347 20.78 -4.09 -0.05
C GLU A 347 19.44 -4.86 -0.05
N SER A 348 19.49 -6.19 -0.05
CA SER A 348 18.33 -7.07 0.04
C SER A 348 17.86 -7.38 1.47
N SER A 349 18.51 -6.82 2.51
CA SER A 349 18.11 -7.08 3.89
C SER A 349 16.71 -6.51 4.17
N LYS A 350 15.90 -7.29 4.88
CA LYS A 350 14.55 -6.84 5.30
C LYS A 350 14.59 -6.04 6.58
N GLU A 351 15.59 -6.30 7.41
CA GLU A 351 15.78 -5.71 8.73
C GLU A 351 16.83 -4.60 8.63
N LEU A 352 16.47 -3.44 9.19
CA LEU A 352 17.37 -2.31 9.36
C LEU A 352 17.93 -2.31 10.80
N PRO A 353 19.19 -1.89 11.00
CA PRO A 353 19.73 -1.67 12.33
C PRO A 353 18.89 -0.65 13.08
N PHE A 354 18.75 -0.84 14.39
CA PHE A 354 18.03 0.11 15.23
C PHE A 354 18.66 1.51 15.16
N ASP A 355 17.87 2.48 14.70
CA ASP A 355 18.23 3.89 14.77
C ASP A 355 17.73 4.49 16.09
N PRO A 356 18.62 4.91 17.03
CA PRO A 356 18.21 5.54 18.28
C PRO A 356 17.43 6.85 18.11
N GLU A 357 17.50 7.47 16.93
CA GLU A 357 16.93 8.79 16.66
C GLU A 357 15.57 8.72 15.96
N PHE A 358 15.06 7.52 15.64
CA PHE A 358 13.85 7.36 14.80
C PHE A 358 12.59 8.01 15.38
N ASN A 359 12.53 8.22 16.69
CA ASN A 359 11.37 8.76 17.41
C ASN A 359 11.50 10.24 17.79
N LYS A 360 12.57 10.93 17.36
CA LYS A 360 12.83 12.33 17.73
C LYS A 360 11.73 13.27 17.24
N ASP A 361 11.24 13.03 16.02
CA ASP A 361 10.21 13.86 15.38
C ASP A 361 8.77 13.50 15.83
N LEU A 362 8.61 12.55 16.77
CA LEU A 362 7.30 12.10 17.23
C LEU A 362 6.80 12.93 18.41
N ASP A 363 5.92 13.88 18.11
CA ASP A 363 5.24 14.71 19.10
C ASP A 363 3.82 14.26 19.42
N PHE A 364 3.34 14.60 20.63
CA PHE A 364 1.97 14.32 21.04
C PHE A 364 1.01 15.33 20.42
N HIS A 365 -0.17 14.86 20.02
CA HIS A 365 -1.21 15.72 19.48
C HIS A 365 -2.34 15.93 20.52
N PRO A 366 -2.77 17.17 20.82
CA PRO A 366 -3.90 17.41 21.72
C PRO A 366 -5.21 16.87 21.12
N LYS A 367 -6.17 16.49 21.96
CA LYS A 367 -7.50 16.12 21.43
C LYS A 367 -8.23 17.36 20.92
N LEU A 368 -9.04 17.16 19.89
CA LEU A 368 -9.92 18.20 19.36
C LEU A 368 -11.07 18.45 20.32
N ASP A 369 -11.35 19.72 20.59
CA ASP A 369 -12.57 20.14 21.26
C ASP A 369 -13.76 20.03 20.29
N LYS A 370 -14.77 19.27 20.69
CA LYS A 370 -15.92 18.98 19.82
C LYS A 370 -16.77 20.23 19.61
N ASP A 371 -16.96 21.02 20.66
CA ASP A 371 -17.93 22.12 20.64
C ASP A 371 -17.35 23.31 19.87
N ALA A 372 -16.08 23.64 20.10
CA ALA A 372 -15.37 24.67 19.32
C ALA A 372 -15.34 24.35 17.80
N VAL A 373 -15.10 23.09 17.43
CA VAL A 373 -15.04 22.68 16.02
C VAL A 373 -16.43 22.65 15.35
N LEU A 374 -17.49 22.44 16.13
CA LEU A 374 -18.87 22.53 15.65
C LEU A 374 -19.30 23.97 15.37
N GLU A 375 -18.80 24.93 16.16
CA GLU A 375 -19.04 26.35 15.95
C GLU A 375 -18.23 26.90 14.78
N ASP A 376 -16.95 26.52 14.69
CA ASP A 376 -16.06 26.93 13.61
C ASP A 376 -15.20 25.75 13.13
N GLU A 377 -15.47 25.26 11.91
CA GLU A 377 -14.73 24.16 11.28
C GLU A 377 -13.23 24.50 11.12
N SER A 378 -12.87 25.79 11.00
CA SER A 378 -11.48 26.22 10.85
C SER A 378 -10.66 26.14 12.13
N SER A 379 -11.31 26.02 13.29
CA SER A 379 -10.65 25.82 14.58
C SER A 379 -10.00 24.43 14.72
N ALA A 380 -10.35 23.49 13.84
CA ALA A 380 -9.82 22.13 13.87
C ALA A 380 -8.37 22.07 13.34
N VAL A 381 -7.41 22.02 14.25
CA VAL A 381 -6.01 21.75 13.93
C VAL A 381 -5.74 20.25 14.07
N VAL A 382 -5.47 19.58 12.94
CA VAL A 382 -5.08 18.16 12.90
C VAL A 382 -3.73 18.04 12.22
N ASP A 383 -2.72 17.65 12.97
CA ASP A 383 -1.36 17.41 12.48
C ASP A 383 -0.94 15.97 12.79
N LEU A 384 -1.44 15.03 11.98
CA LEU A 384 -1.06 13.63 12.03
C LEU A 384 -0.17 13.31 10.82
N PRO A 385 0.78 12.35 10.94
CA PRO A 385 1.69 12.02 9.83
C PRO A 385 0.99 11.66 8.50
N TRP A 386 -0.23 11.12 8.57
CA TRP A 386 -1.04 10.72 7.42
C TRP A 386 -2.20 11.68 7.08
N GLN A 387 -2.41 12.74 7.86
CA GLN A 387 -3.60 13.59 7.75
C GLN A 387 -3.36 15.00 8.30
N LYS A 388 -3.58 16.02 7.44
CA LYS A 388 -3.38 17.45 7.75
C LYS A 388 -4.66 18.25 7.99
N GLY A 389 -5.83 17.63 7.83
CA GLY A 389 -7.13 18.26 8.02
C GLY A 389 -8.12 17.29 8.66
N LEU A 390 -9.37 17.67 8.86
CA LEU A 390 -10.38 16.77 9.44
C LEU A 390 -10.61 15.53 8.57
N PHE A 391 -10.89 14.39 9.20
CA PHE A 391 -11.06 13.12 8.49
C PHE A 391 -12.16 13.22 7.42
N GLY A 392 -11.77 13.08 6.16
CA GLY A 392 -12.67 13.12 5.00
C GLY A 392 -13.22 14.51 4.67
N ARG A 393 -12.64 15.57 5.24
CA ARG A 393 -13.06 16.96 5.10
C ARG A 393 -11.86 17.91 4.96
N GLU A 394 -10.74 17.45 4.39
CA GLU A 394 -9.57 18.29 4.10
C GLU A 394 -9.94 19.52 3.25
N ASP A 395 -10.87 19.35 2.31
CA ASP A 395 -11.51 20.42 1.56
C ASP A 395 -13.03 20.42 1.83
N PRO A 396 -13.53 21.34 2.69
CA PRO A 396 -14.94 21.42 3.04
C PRO A 396 -15.85 21.88 1.89
N ALA A 397 -15.33 22.59 0.89
CA ALA A 397 -16.14 23.06 -0.25
C ALA A 397 -16.56 21.90 -1.15
N LYS A 398 -15.73 20.85 -1.23
CA LYS A 398 -16.02 19.66 -2.03
C LYS A 398 -17.15 18.81 -1.42
N PRO A 399 -18.07 18.26 -2.25
CA PRO A 399 -19.21 17.48 -1.77
C PRO A 399 -18.89 16.00 -1.46
N TYR A 400 -17.67 15.54 -1.71
CA TYR A 400 -17.21 14.18 -1.51
C TYR A 400 -16.10 14.11 -0.45
N PHE A 401 -15.71 12.90 -0.03
CA PHE A 401 -14.63 12.68 0.92
C PHE A 401 -13.30 13.22 0.36
N SER A 402 -12.61 14.10 1.11
CA SER A 402 -11.32 14.71 0.73
C SER A 402 -10.20 14.24 1.68
N PRO A 403 -9.04 13.78 1.15
CA PRO A 403 -8.69 13.60 -0.27
C PRO A 403 -9.51 12.46 -0.90
N TRP A 404 -9.75 12.51 -2.22
CA TRP A 404 -10.66 11.56 -2.88
C TRP A 404 -10.17 10.12 -2.70
N THR A 405 -11.03 9.29 -2.14
CA THR A 405 -10.77 7.86 -1.97
C THR A 405 -11.90 7.04 -2.57
N PRO A 406 -11.61 5.88 -3.19
CA PRO A 406 -12.62 5.09 -3.85
C PRO A 406 -13.67 4.56 -2.86
N ARG A 407 -14.88 4.38 -3.37
CA ARG A 407 -16.03 3.83 -2.64
C ARG A 407 -15.66 2.48 -2.02
N PRO A 408 -16.12 2.19 -0.79
CA PRO A 408 -15.90 0.88 -0.18
C PRO A 408 -16.48 -0.24 -1.05
N PHE A 409 -15.68 -1.30 -1.26
CA PHE A 409 -16.04 -2.47 -2.06
C PHE A 409 -16.28 -2.21 -3.57
N ILE A 410 -15.77 -1.12 -4.13
CA ILE A 410 -15.84 -0.85 -5.57
C ILE A 410 -15.27 -2.00 -6.41
N GLY A 411 -14.17 -2.63 -5.95
CA GLY A 411 -13.49 -3.71 -6.68
C GLY A 411 -14.36 -4.93 -6.96
N ALA A 412 -15.38 -5.19 -6.14
CA ALA A 412 -16.31 -6.31 -6.37
C ALA A 412 -17.34 -6.04 -7.49
N PHE A 413 -17.47 -4.79 -7.94
CA PHE A 413 -18.46 -4.36 -8.93
C PHE A 413 -17.83 -3.73 -10.17
N ALA A 414 -16.50 -3.54 -10.19
CA ALA A 414 -15.77 -2.91 -11.28
C ALA A 414 -15.65 -3.86 -12.48
N ILE A 415 -16.74 -3.98 -13.24
CA ILE A 415 -16.83 -4.78 -14.45
C ILE A 415 -16.91 -3.82 -15.64
N LEU A 416 -15.87 -3.81 -16.48
CA LEU A 416 -15.79 -2.94 -17.64
C LEU A 416 -16.65 -3.50 -18.79
N PRO A 417 -17.63 -2.73 -19.33
CA PRO A 417 -18.50 -3.19 -20.41
C PRO A 417 -17.79 -3.20 -21.77
N SER A 418 -18.02 -4.22 -22.60
CA SER A 418 -17.42 -4.32 -23.95
C SER A 418 -18.12 -3.49 -25.03
N HIS A 419 -19.29 -2.92 -24.73
CA HIS A 419 -20.11 -2.16 -25.67
C HIS A 419 -20.00 -0.64 -25.46
N ILE A 420 -19.19 -0.20 -24.49
CA ILE A 420 -18.98 1.22 -24.15
C ILE A 420 -17.48 1.44 -23.95
N GLU A 421 -16.92 2.43 -24.65
CA GLU A 421 -15.56 2.90 -24.42
C GLU A 421 -15.58 4.04 -23.40
N ILE A 422 -14.72 4.01 -22.38
CA ILE A 422 -14.79 4.93 -21.22
C ILE A 422 -13.48 5.67 -21.02
N ASN A 423 -13.56 6.99 -20.89
CA ASN A 423 -12.46 7.86 -20.49
C ASN A 423 -12.76 8.46 -19.10
N PHE A 424 -12.18 7.89 -18.04
CA PHE A 424 -12.41 8.31 -16.66
C PHE A 424 -11.89 9.73 -16.35
N PRO A 425 -10.67 10.15 -16.78
CA PRO A 425 -10.17 11.52 -16.56
C PRO A 425 -11.17 12.62 -16.94
N THR A 426 -11.88 12.46 -18.06
CA THR A 426 -12.84 13.45 -18.55
C THR A 426 -14.29 13.11 -18.22
N CYS A 427 -14.57 11.93 -17.66
CA CYS A 427 -15.91 11.41 -17.43
C CYS A 427 -16.77 11.34 -18.72
N HIS A 428 -16.13 11.01 -19.84
CA HIS A 428 -16.78 10.77 -21.14
C HIS A 428 -16.83 9.28 -21.47
N ALA A 429 -17.84 8.87 -22.22
CA ALA A 429 -17.96 7.52 -22.73
C ALA A 429 -18.64 7.50 -24.11
N VAL A 430 -18.20 6.61 -24.98
CA VAL A 430 -18.79 6.41 -26.31
C VAL A 430 -19.58 5.11 -26.31
N TYR A 431 -20.86 5.19 -26.69
CA TYR A 431 -21.68 4.01 -26.90
C TYR A 431 -21.34 3.38 -28.25
N LEU A 432 -20.50 2.34 -28.24
CA LEU A 432 -19.95 1.77 -29.48
C LEU A 432 -21.02 1.02 -30.28
N ARG A 433 -21.85 0.22 -29.59
CA ARG A 433 -22.84 -0.68 -30.20
C ARG A 433 -23.83 -1.20 -29.18
N ASP A 434 -24.93 -1.77 -29.68
CA ASP A 434 -25.84 -2.55 -28.85
C ASP A 434 -25.11 -3.85 -28.37
N PRO A 435 -25.30 -4.31 -27.10
CA PRO A 435 -24.65 -5.52 -26.60
C PRO A 435 -25.11 -6.76 -27.37
N VAL A 436 -24.16 -7.65 -27.68
CA VAL A 436 -24.44 -8.89 -28.44
C VAL A 436 -23.90 -10.14 -27.73
N ALA A 437 -24.42 -11.31 -28.11
CA ALA A 437 -23.88 -12.60 -27.70
C ALA A 437 -22.85 -13.11 -28.72
N ARG A 438 -21.78 -13.73 -28.21
CA ARG A 438 -20.69 -14.33 -28.98
C ARG A 438 -20.45 -15.76 -28.46
N PRO A 439 -19.70 -16.60 -29.18
CA PRO A 439 -19.24 -17.87 -28.61
C PRO A 439 -18.60 -17.68 -27.23
N GLY A 440 -19.06 -18.47 -26.26
CA GLY A 440 -18.56 -18.48 -24.88
C GLY A 440 -19.01 -17.34 -23.96
N HIS A 441 -19.54 -16.22 -24.47
CA HIS A 441 -19.89 -15.08 -23.62
C HIS A 441 -21.00 -14.17 -24.16
N SER A 442 -21.48 -13.29 -23.29
CA SER A 442 -22.49 -12.27 -23.59
C SER A 442 -22.05 -10.94 -23.02
N GLU A 443 -22.28 -9.86 -23.77
CA GLU A 443 -21.92 -8.50 -23.34
C GLU A 443 -22.93 -7.90 -22.35
N VAL A 444 -24.10 -8.53 -22.19
CA VAL A 444 -25.06 -8.18 -21.14
C VAL A 444 -24.54 -8.65 -19.80
N ILE A 445 -24.04 -7.70 -19.00
CA ILE A 445 -23.50 -7.97 -17.66
C ILE A 445 -24.65 -8.37 -16.72
N SER A 446 -24.64 -9.62 -16.27
CA SER A 446 -25.65 -10.20 -15.38
C SER A 446 -25.02 -11.15 -14.36
N PRO A 447 -25.46 -11.15 -13.09
CA PRO A 447 -24.96 -12.08 -12.07
C PRO A 447 -25.68 -13.44 -12.09
N PHE A 448 -26.41 -13.77 -13.16
CA PHE A 448 -27.26 -14.97 -13.22
C PHE A 448 -26.84 -15.89 -14.36
N HIS A 449 -26.91 -17.20 -14.10
CA HIS A 449 -26.62 -18.24 -15.08
C HIS A 449 -27.60 -18.25 -16.25
N THR A 450 -27.17 -18.79 -17.39
CA THR A 450 -27.95 -18.91 -18.65
C THR A 450 -29.31 -19.55 -18.45
N GLU A 451 -29.39 -20.61 -17.66
CA GLU A 451 -30.64 -21.32 -17.34
C GLU A 451 -31.70 -20.41 -16.69
N ILE A 452 -31.30 -19.50 -15.80
CA ILE A 452 -32.21 -18.55 -15.16
C ILE A 452 -32.71 -17.53 -16.19
N HIS A 453 -31.84 -17.08 -17.07
CA HIS A 453 -32.21 -16.21 -18.19
C HIS A 453 -33.16 -16.92 -19.17
N LYS A 454 -32.95 -18.21 -19.48
CA LYS A 454 -33.84 -19.02 -20.30
C LYS A 454 -35.26 -19.07 -19.73
N ARG A 455 -35.41 -19.32 -18.43
CA ARG A 455 -36.72 -19.32 -17.76
C ARG A 455 -37.37 -17.93 -17.73
N ALA A 456 -36.58 -16.87 -17.54
CA ALA A 456 -37.06 -15.50 -17.63
C ALA A 456 -37.54 -15.15 -19.05
N TYR A 457 -36.78 -15.53 -20.08
CA TYR A 457 -37.16 -15.38 -21.50
C TYR A 457 -38.50 -16.06 -21.77
N MET A 458 -38.65 -17.34 -21.39
CA MET A 458 -39.89 -18.10 -21.55
C MET A 458 -41.09 -17.43 -20.88
N PHE A 459 -40.90 -16.79 -19.72
CA PHE A 459 -41.95 -16.04 -19.04
C PHE A 459 -42.40 -14.82 -19.87
N TYR A 460 -41.44 -14.09 -20.46
CA TYR A 460 -41.73 -12.83 -21.15
C TYR A 460 -42.26 -13.01 -22.57
N VAL A 461 -41.79 -14.02 -23.31
CA VAL A 461 -42.30 -14.35 -24.66
C VAL A 461 -43.81 -14.57 -24.64
N ARG A 462 -44.31 -15.32 -23.64
CA ARG A 462 -45.74 -15.59 -23.49
C ARG A 462 -46.47 -14.62 -22.56
N LYS A 463 -45.85 -13.48 -22.22
CA LYS A 463 -46.40 -12.42 -21.35
C LYS A 463 -46.90 -12.91 -19.97
N GLY A 464 -46.41 -14.05 -19.49
CA GLY A 464 -46.79 -14.65 -18.21
C GLY A 464 -47.70 -15.88 -18.32
N LEU A 465 -48.00 -16.37 -19.54
CA LEU A 465 -48.67 -17.64 -19.81
C LEU A 465 -47.70 -18.84 -19.86
#